data_AF-A0AAW2Y6B8-F1
#
_entry.id   AF-A0AAW2Y6B8-F1
#
_cell.length_a   1.000
_cell.length_b   1.000
_cell.length_c   1.000
_cell.angle_alpha   90.00
_cell.angle_beta   90.00
_cell.angle_gamma   90.00
#
_symmetry.space_group_name_H-M   'P 1'
#
loop_
_entity.id
_entity.type
_entity.pdbx_description
1 polymer ?
#
loop_
_entity_poly.entity_id
_entity_poly.type
_entity_poly.pdbx_seq_one_letter_code
_entity_poly.pdbx_strand_id
1 'polypeptide(L)'
;MPRSSRTGKLEFDPEIEKTARRIRKETKQLKGEASTSSESEADLALDVPTSSDSEEEVMAQNPERTIKEMTSLDLNQQPLCIEYPNLDVDFELKSGLIHLLPTFRGLAGEDPHKHLKEFHVVCSGMKSQGVTEEQIKLRAFPFSLGEKAKDWLYSLPSGSIVSWNELKKQFLENYFPASRTITIQKEISAIRQFFGESFYEYWGRFKHLVESCPHHQIPDHLLIQYFYEGLSDKKKLGGCD
;
A
#
# COMPACT_ATOMS: atom_id res chain seq x y z
N MET A 1 18.35 -42.46 -0.48
CA MET A 1 17.95 -42.36 -1.90
C MET A 1 19.20 -42.33 -2.77
N PRO A 2 19.37 -43.23 -3.76
CA PRO A 2 20.54 -43.22 -4.62
C PRO A 2 20.40 -42.18 -5.73
N ARG A 3 21.49 -41.47 -6.06
CA ARG A 3 21.57 -40.51 -7.17
C ARG A 3 21.81 -41.25 -8.48
N SER A 4 20.90 -41.10 -9.44
CA SER A 4 21.01 -41.65 -10.80
C SER A 4 21.90 -40.74 -11.66
N SER A 5 23.00 -41.28 -12.18
CA SER A 5 23.88 -40.62 -13.15
C SER A 5 23.46 -40.98 -14.58
N ARG A 6 22.86 -40.03 -15.30
CA ARG A 6 22.56 -40.16 -16.73
C ARG A 6 23.70 -39.56 -17.56
N THR A 7 24.66 -40.39 -17.95
CA THR A 7 25.68 -40.05 -18.95
C THR A 7 25.08 -40.19 -20.35
N GLY A 8 24.51 -39.11 -20.90
CA GLY A 8 24.11 -39.02 -22.30
C GLY A 8 25.18 -38.30 -23.11
N LYS A 9 25.83 -38.98 -24.06
CA LYS A 9 26.77 -38.39 -25.01
C LYS A 9 25.96 -37.59 -26.04
N LEU A 10 26.16 -36.27 -26.11
CA LEU A 10 25.54 -35.42 -27.12
C LEU A 10 26.20 -35.69 -28.47
N GLU A 11 25.40 -36.04 -29.47
CA GLU A 11 25.84 -36.30 -30.83
C GLU A 11 25.76 -35.00 -31.65
N PHE A 12 26.86 -34.66 -32.32
CA PHE A 12 26.98 -33.41 -33.07
C PHE A 12 26.25 -33.52 -34.41
N ASP A 13 25.33 -32.60 -34.67
CA ASP A 13 24.62 -32.50 -35.94
C ASP A 13 25.30 -31.48 -36.87
N PRO A 14 25.99 -31.93 -37.94
CA PRO A 14 26.73 -31.07 -38.87
C PRO A 14 25.82 -30.21 -39.78
N GLU A 15 24.52 -30.50 -39.88
CA GLU A 15 23.61 -29.72 -40.74
C GLU A 15 23.23 -28.37 -40.11
N ILE A 16 23.19 -28.31 -38.77
CA ILE A 16 22.94 -27.07 -38.01
C ILE A 16 24.08 -26.07 -38.24
N GLU A 17 25.32 -26.54 -38.17
CA GLU A 17 26.53 -25.72 -38.36
C GLU A 17 26.62 -25.17 -39.80
N LYS A 18 26.25 -25.99 -40.80
CA LYS A 18 26.21 -25.55 -42.21
C LYS A 18 25.18 -24.44 -42.43
N THR A 19 24.00 -24.58 -41.82
CA THR A 19 22.93 -23.59 -41.93
C THR A 19 23.32 -22.27 -41.28
N ALA A 20 23.93 -22.30 -40.09
CA ALA A 20 24.44 -21.11 -39.40
C ALA A 20 25.50 -20.36 -40.22
N ARG A 21 26.38 -21.08 -40.93
CA ARG A 21 27.39 -20.48 -41.81
C ARG A 21 26.80 -19.83 -43.05
N ARG A 22 25.75 -20.42 -43.65
CA ARG A 22 25.05 -19.84 -44.80
C ARG A 22 24.41 -18.50 -44.42
N ILE A 23 23.68 -18.48 -43.30
CA ILE A 23 23.01 -17.27 -42.80
C ILE A 23 24.03 -16.15 -42.54
N ARG A 24 25.14 -16.44 -41.84
CA ARG A 24 26.18 -15.43 -41.58
C ARG A 24 26.82 -14.85 -42.84
N LYS A 25 26.92 -15.65 -43.92
CA LYS A 25 27.46 -15.19 -45.19
C LYS A 25 26.46 -14.27 -45.91
N GLU A 26 25.19 -14.62 -45.91
CA GLU A 26 24.10 -13.82 -46.51
C GLU A 26 23.93 -12.47 -45.77
N THR A 27 23.94 -12.46 -44.43
CA THR A 27 23.85 -11.21 -43.64
C THR A 27 25.04 -10.27 -43.93
N LYS A 28 26.22 -10.82 -44.23
CA LYS A 28 27.41 -10.01 -44.53
C LYS A 28 27.39 -9.44 -45.95
N GLN A 29 26.73 -10.11 -46.90
CA GLN A 29 26.53 -9.59 -48.27
C GLN A 29 25.48 -8.47 -48.28
N LEU A 30 24.35 -8.64 -47.59
CA LEU A 30 23.30 -7.61 -47.49
C LEU A 30 23.82 -6.30 -46.85
N LYS A 31 24.80 -6.39 -45.95
CA LYS A 31 25.42 -5.22 -45.32
C LYS A 31 26.44 -4.50 -46.21
N GLY A 32 26.93 -5.14 -47.27
CA GLY A 32 27.90 -4.56 -48.21
C GLY A 32 27.27 -3.71 -49.31
N GLU A 33 26.00 -3.96 -49.65
CA GLU A 33 25.29 -3.28 -50.75
C GLU A 33 24.58 -1.98 -50.32
N ALA A 34 24.43 -1.74 -49.00
CA ALA A 34 23.76 -0.56 -48.46
C ALA A 34 24.68 0.68 -48.31
N SER A 35 25.89 0.68 -48.90
CA SER A 35 26.91 1.71 -48.66
C SER A 35 27.50 2.29 -49.95
N THR A 36 26.67 2.63 -50.94
CA THR A 36 27.09 3.41 -52.12
C THR A 36 25.96 4.27 -52.69
N SER A 37 25.80 5.51 -52.20
CA SER A 37 25.53 6.72 -53.00
C SER A 37 25.22 7.93 -52.11
N SER A 38 26.00 8.99 -52.30
CA SER A 38 26.09 10.22 -51.49
C SER A 38 25.21 11.38 -51.99
N GLU A 39 24.88 12.28 -51.05
CA GLU A 39 24.91 13.77 -51.12
C GLU A 39 23.93 14.65 -51.95
N SER A 40 23.32 15.62 -51.22
CA SER A 40 23.19 17.08 -51.45
C SER A 40 21.84 17.77 -51.88
N GLU A 41 21.40 18.68 -50.98
CA GLU A 41 20.94 20.09 -51.12
C GLU A 41 19.64 20.54 -51.87
N ALA A 42 18.76 21.21 -51.08
CA ALA A 42 18.10 22.53 -51.27
C ALA A 42 16.85 22.77 -52.19
N ASP A 43 15.75 23.18 -51.52
CA ASP A 43 14.96 24.44 -51.67
C ASP A 43 13.55 24.53 -52.36
N LEU A 44 12.66 25.27 -51.67
CA LEU A 44 11.44 26.05 -52.05
C LEU A 44 10.02 25.43 -52.24
N ALA A 45 9.18 25.70 -51.23
CA ALA A 45 7.83 26.34 -51.21
C ALA A 45 6.55 25.74 -51.88
N LEU A 46 5.53 25.58 -51.01
CA LEU A 46 4.07 25.85 -51.13
C LEU A 46 3.22 25.10 -52.19
N ASP A 47 2.39 24.14 -51.73
CA ASP A 47 0.92 24.27 -51.65
C ASP A 47 0.25 22.94 -51.18
N VAL A 48 -0.65 23.06 -50.21
CA VAL A 48 -1.54 22.03 -49.63
C VAL A 48 -2.94 22.37 -50.16
N PRO A 49 -3.87 21.45 -50.55
CA PRO A 49 -4.32 20.37 -49.67
C PRO A 49 -4.82 19.07 -50.33
N THR A 50 -4.86 17.98 -49.54
CA THR A 50 -6.07 17.16 -49.29
C THR A 50 -5.79 15.66 -49.19
N SER A 51 -6.16 15.13 -48.02
CA SER A 51 -6.46 13.76 -47.61
C SER A 51 -5.64 12.60 -48.21
N SER A 52 -4.83 11.99 -47.35
CA SER A 52 -4.52 10.56 -47.48
C SER A 52 -4.36 9.96 -46.09
N ASP A 53 -5.16 8.92 -45.83
CA ASP A 53 -5.01 8.02 -44.70
C ASP A 53 -3.57 7.53 -44.60
N SER A 54 -3.00 7.60 -43.40
CA SER A 54 -1.71 6.99 -43.09
C SER A 54 -1.74 6.58 -41.63
N GLU A 55 -2.06 5.30 -41.41
CA GLU A 55 -1.82 4.61 -40.15
C GLU A 55 -0.29 4.55 -39.96
N GLU A 56 0.28 5.57 -39.32
CA GLU A 56 1.64 5.51 -38.80
C GLU A 56 1.63 4.60 -37.57
N GLU A 57 1.94 3.32 -37.78
CA GLU A 57 2.48 2.48 -36.72
C GLU A 57 3.83 3.08 -36.28
N VAL A 58 3.76 3.96 -35.28
CA VAL A 58 4.90 4.33 -34.43
C VAL A 58 5.39 3.05 -33.76
N MET A 59 6.33 2.37 -34.41
CA MET A 59 7.13 1.32 -33.80
C MET A 59 7.94 1.97 -32.67
N ALA A 60 7.36 1.95 -31.47
CA ALA A 60 8.03 2.30 -30.25
C ALA A 60 9.30 1.45 -30.17
N GLN A 61 10.44 2.08 -30.40
CA GLN A 61 11.74 1.50 -30.10
C GLN A 61 11.79 1.31 -28.59
N ASN A 62 11.34 0.15 -28.12
CA ASN A 62 11.59 -0.30 -26.77
C ASN A 62 13.06 -0.72 -26.75
N PRO A 63 13.98 0.03 -26.11
CA PRO A 63 15.34 -0.43 -25.99
C PRO A 63 15.29 -1.77 -25.27
N GLU A 64 15.72 -2.85 -25.93
CA GLU A 64 15.80 -4.19 -25.35
C GLU A 64 16.72 -4.12 -24.12
N ARG A 65 16.15 -3.86 -22.94
CA ARG A 65 16.90 -3.82 -21.69
C ARG A 65 17.49 -5.20 -21.46
N THR A 66 18.80 -5.27 -21.36
CA THR A 66 19.51 -6.54 -21.14
C THR A 66 19.09 -7.12 -19.79
N ILE A 67 19.07 -8.45 -19.59
CA ILE A 67 18.76 -9.07 -18.28
C ILE A 67 19.59 -8.42 -17.14
N LYS A 68 20.84 -8.05 -17.43
CA LYS A 68 21.74 -7.32 -16.54
C LYS A 68 21.22 -5.92 -16.13
N GLU A 69 20.56 -5.21 -17.04
CA GLU A 69 19.91 -3.91 -16.80
C GLU A 69 18.54 -4.06 -16.11
N MET A 70 17.84 -5.17 -16.32
CA MET A 70 16.65 -5.49 -15.53
C MET A 70 17.00 -5.83 -14.07
N THR A 71 18.22 -6.32 -13.83
CA THR A 71 18.75 -6.63 -12.50
C THR A 71 19.65 -5.53 -11.93
N SER A 72 19.89 -4.43 -12.65
CA SER A 72 20.62 -3.31 -12.07
C SER A 72 19.70 -2.68 -11.04
N LEU A 73 19.98 -2.95 -9.76
CA LEU A 73 19.29 -2.26 -8.67
C LEU A 73 19.51 -0.78 -8.88
N ASP A 74 18.43 -0.04 -9.08
CA ASP A 74 18.44 1.39 -8.90
C ASP A 74 18.76 1.65 -7.42
N LEU A 75 20.00 2.06 -7.15
CA LEU A 75 20.46 2.37 -5.80
C LEU A 75 19.94 3.74 -5.33
N ASN A 76 19.22 4.47 -6.18
CA ASN A 76 18.47 5.64 -5.73
C ASN A 76 17.43 5.15 -4.73
N GLN A 77 17.64 5.48 -3.45
CA GLN A 77 16.71 5.14 -2.39
C GLN A 77 15.32 5.61 -2.80
N GLN A 78 14.37 4.68 -2.88
CA GLN A 78 12.99 5.01 -3.22
C GLN A 78 12.51 6.09 -2.23
N PRO A 79 12.05 7.26 -2.71
CA PRO A 79 11.67 8.34 -1.83
C PRO A 79 10.55 7.86 -0.90
N LEU A 80 10.61 8.26 0.37
CA LEU A 80 9.61 7.86 1.36
C LEU A 80 8.20 8.30 0.92
N CYS A 81 7.19 7.53 1.32
CA CYS A 81 5.79 7.88 1.03
C CYS A 81 5.36 9.18 1.73
N ILE A 82 5.98 9.48 2.88
CA ILE A 82 5.78 10.71 3.63
C ILE A 82 6.76 11.76 3.10
N GLU A 83 6.21 12.84 2.56
CA GLU A 83 6.96 14.05 2.27
C GLU A 83 7.08 14.88 3.54
N TYR A 84 8.31 15.19 3.96
CA TYR A 84 8.55 16.01 5.13
C TYR A 84 8.75 17.47 4.70
N PRO A 85 7.87 18.40 5.12
CA PRO A 85 8.09 19.81 4.86
C PRO A 85 9.44 20.26 5.43
N ASN A 86 10.15 21.11 4.69
CA ASN A 86 11.37 21.75 5.15
C ASN A 86 11.11 22.51 6.44
N LEU A 87 12.04 22.41 7.37
CA LEU A 87 12.00 23.13 8.64
C LEU A 87 13.00 24.27 8.57
N ASP A 88 12.58 25.47 8.98
CA ASP A 88 13.47 26.62 9.16
C ASP A 88 14.35 26.49 10.42
N VAL A 89 14.15 25.42 11.20
CA VAL A 89 14.85 25.13 12.45
C VAL A 89 15.35 23.68 12.45
N ASP A 90 16.53 23.46 13.04
CA ASP A 90 17.06 22.12 13.27
C ASP A 90 16.18 21.38 14.27
N PHE A 91 15.40 20.42 13.78
CA PHE A 91 14.55 19.58 14.60
C PHE A 91 15.03 18.14 14.54
N GLU A 92 15.34 17.60 15.71
CA GLU A 92 15.60 16.18 15.90
C GLU A 92 14.51 15.55 16.75
N LEU A 93 14.08 14.35 16.34
CA LEU A 93 13.16 13.55 17.14
C LEU A 93 13.91 13.05 18.37
N LYS A 94 13.51 13.52 19.57
CA LYS A 94 14.17 13.15 20.83
C LYS A 94 14.18 11.62 20.99
N SER A 95 15.35 11.00 20.85
CA SER A 95 15.53 9.54 20.93
C SER A 95 14.96 8.94 22.22
N GLY A 96 15.09 9.66 23.33
CA GLY A 96 14.50 9.32 24.64
C GLY A 96 12.98 9.35 24.69
N LEU A 97 12.27 9.81 23.65
CA LEU A 97 10.81 9.73 23.57
C LEU A 97 10.34 8.76 22.48
N ILE A 98 11.22 8.37 21.54
CA ILE A 98 10.90 7.40 20.48
C ILE A 98 10.51 6.04 21.08
N HIS A 99 11.21 5.60 22.13
CA HIS A 99 10.93 4.32 22.79
C HIS A 99 9.62 4.32 23.58
N LEU A 100 9.03 5.49 23.84
CA LEU A 100 7.71 5.61 24.48
C LEU A 100 6.57 5.56 23.48
N LEU A 101 6.84 5.64 22.17
CA LEU A 101 5.82 5.54 21.16
C LEU A 101 5.14 4.16 21.24
N PRO A 102 3.80 4.10 21.16
CA PRO A 102 3.11 2.83 21.05
C PRO A 102 3.57 2.12 19.77
N THR A 103 3.54 0.78 19.79
CA THR A 103 3.85 -0.03 18.60
C THR A 103 2.58 -0.68 18.09
N PHE A 104 2.20 -0.37 16.85
CA PHE A 104 1.12 -1.02 16.13
C PHE A 104 1.70 -1.98 15.09
N ARG A 105 1.36 -3.27 15.19
CA ARG A 105 1.93 -4.32 14.32
C ARG A 105 1.03 -4.67 13.13
N GLY A 106 -0.23 -4.23 13.16
CA GLY A 106 -1.23 -4.58 12.16
C GLY A 106 -1.81 -5.98 12.40
N LEU A 107 -1.92 -6.40 13.67
CA LEU A 107 -2.45 -7.71 14.03
C LEU A 107 -3.98 -7.68 14.26
N ALA A 108 -4.62 -8.83 14.10
CA ALA A 108 -6.04 -8.97 14.40
C ALA A 108 -6.30 -8.73 15.90
N GLY A 109 -7.13 -7.74 16.21
CA GLY A 109 -7.47 -7.36 17.59
C GLY A 109 -6.77 -6.09 18.08
N GLU A 110 -5.76 -5.58 17.37
CA GLU A 110 -5.26 -4.22 17.63
C GLU A 110 -6.29 -3.19 17.17
N ASP A 111 -6.44 -2.11 17.95
CA ASP A 111 -7.33 -1.00 17.60
C ASP A 111 -6.51 0.20 17.06
N PRO A 112 -6.62 0.53 15.76
CA PRO A 112 -5.90 1.64 15.18
C PRO A 112 -6.34 3.00 15.76
N HIS A 113 -7.57 3.15 16.28
CA HIS A 113 -7.99 4.39 16.94
C HIS A 113 -7.31 4.56 18.29
N LYS A 114 -7.24 3.49 19.08
CA LYS A 114 -6.48 3.47 20.34
C LYS A 114 -5.01 3.80 20.10
N HIS A 115 -4.38 3.18 19.09
CA HIS A 115 -3.00 3.50 18.71
C HIS A 115 -2.81 4.99 18.43
N LEU A 116 -3.65 5.60 17.59
CA LEU A 116 -3.57 7.03 17.28
C LEU A 116 -3.74 7.93 18.51
N LYS A 117 -4.59 7.55 19.47
CA LYS A 117 -4.77 8.29 20.73
C LYS A 117 -3.51 8.21 21.59
N GLU A 118 -2.99 7.01 21.82
CA GLU A 118 -1.76 6.80 22.60
C GLU A 118 -0.56 7.51 21.95
N PHE A 119 -0.44 7.41 20.62
CA PHE A 119 0.57 8.09 19.83
C PHE A 119 0.51 9.60 19.99
N HIS A 120 -0.69 10.19 19.92
CA HIS A 120 -0.89 11.62 20.10
C HIS A 120 -0.44 12.12 21.49
N VAL A 121 -0.67 11.33 22.54
CA VAL A 121 -0.22 11.68 23.90
C VAL A 121 1.30 11.81 23.96
N VAL A 122 2.03 10.86 23.37
CA VAL A 122 3.50 10.88 23.34
C VAL A 122 4.02 12.03 22.48
N CYS A 123 3.47 12.23 21.28
CA CYS A 123 3.86 13.33 20.40
C CYS A 123 3.58 14.71 21.01
N SER A 124 2.55 14.85 21.86
CA SER A 124 2.27 16.09 22.56
C SER A 124 3.38 16.47 23.55
N GLY A 125 4.10 15.50 24.11
CA GLY A 125 5.27 15.71 24.97
C GLY A 125 6.56 16.04 24.19
N MET A 126 6.59 15.84 22.87
CA MET A 126 7.74 16.11 22.01
C MET A 126 7.79 17.56 21.48
N LYS A 127 6.88 18.44 21.91
CA LYS A 127 6.76 19.81 21.39
C LYS A 127 8.08 20.58 21.51
N SER A 128 8.49 21.16 20.38
CA SER A 128 9.67 22.01 20.23
C SER A 128 9.26 23.35 19.62
N GLN A 129 9.97 24.42 19.97
CA GLN A 129 9.70 25.75 19.44
C GLN A 129 10.00 25.79 17.94
N GLY A 130 9.06 26.31 17.14
CA GLY A 130 9.21 26.42 15.68
C GLY A 130 8.82 25.17 14.87
N VAL A 131 8.33 24.10 15.50
CA VAL A 131 7.87 22.89 14.81
C VAL A 131 6.40 22.63 15.12
N THR A 132 5.60 22.43 14.09
CA THR A 132 4.17 22.14 14.26
C THR A 132 3.97 20.72 14.79
N GLU A 133 2.87 20.50 15.50
CA GLU A 133 2.54 19.18 16.02
C GLU A 133 2.37 18.14 14.90
N GLU A 134 1.87 18.56 13.74
CA GLU A 134 1.74 17.71 12.55
C GLU A 134 3.10 17.25 12.02
N GLN A 135 4.09 18.14 11.98
CA GLN A 135 5.45 17.81 11.55
C GLN A 135 6.13 16.79 12.48
N ILE A 136 5.90 16.90 13.79
CA ILE A 136 6.37 15.94 14.79
C ILE A 136 5.69 14.58 14.54
N LYS A 137 4.37 14.57 14.40
CA LYS A 137 3.59 13.34 14.17
C LYS A 137 4.02 12.63 12.89
N LEU A 138 4.17 13.34 11.78
CA LEU A 138 4.62 12.77 10.51
C LEU A 138 5.99 12.08 10.66
N ARG A 139 6.94 12.71 11.34
CA ARG A 139 8.29 12.16 11.56
C ARG A 139 8.31 11.02 12.58
N ALA A 140 7.44 11.06 13.59
CA ALA A 140 7.38 10.05 14.64
C ALA A 140 6.62 8.79 14.23
N PHE A 141 5.61 8.91 13.35
CA PHE A 141 4.70 7.82 13.02
C PHE A 141 5.38 6.55 12.49
N PRO A 142 6.40 6.60 11.62
CA PRO A 142 7.09 5.39 11.15
C PRO A 142 7.74 4.57 12.27
N PHE A 143 8.11 5.21 13.39
CA PHE A 143 8.67 4.53 14.57
C PHE A 143 7.59 3.87 15.43
N SER A 144 6.33 4.29 15.29
CA SER A 144 5.19 3.70 15.98
C SER A 144 4.64 2.44 15.29
N LEU A 145 5.16 2.08 14.11
CA LEU A 145 4.71 0.93 13.33
C LEU A 145 5.72 -0.22 13.40
N GLY A 146 5.21 -1.44 13.49
CA GLY A 146 5.98 -2.68 13.41
C GLY A 146 5.44 -3.62 12.35
N GLU A 147 6.28 -4.57 11.91
CA GLU A 147 5.89 -5.71 11.08
C GLU A 147 4.98 -5.31 9.89
N LYS A 148 3.77 -5.88 9.81
CA LYS A 148 2.83 -5.66 8.70
C LYS A 148 2.44 -4.18 8.55
N ALA A 149 2.33 -3.46 9.65
CA ALA A 149 2.04 -2.03 9.62
C ALA A 149 3.17 -1.22 8.97
N LYS A 150 4.41 -1.63 9.21
CA LYS A 150 5.57 -1.00 8.63
C LYS A 150 5.71 -1.36 7.14
N ASP A 151 5.46 -2.61 6.78
CA ASP A 151 5.44 -3.07 5.39
C ASP A 151 4.39 -2.31 4.56
N TRP A 152 3.20 -2.11 5.13
CA TRP A 152 2.15 -1.29 4.52
C TRP A 152 2.64 0.14 4.24
N LEU A 153 3.25 0.81 5.22
CA LEU A 153 3.74 2.17 5.05
C LEU A 153 4.76 2.27 3.90
N TYR A 154 5.65 1.28 3.78
CA TYR A 154 6.65 1.23 2.70
C TYR A 154 6.10 0.80 1.34
N SER A 155 4.92 0.18 1.30
CA SER A 155 4.25 -0.17 0.04
C SER A 155 3.55 1.02 -0.63
N LEU A 156 3.37 2.14 0.09
CA LEU A 156 2.70 3.32 -0.44
C LEU A 156 3.55 4.06 -1.49
N PRO A 157 2.93 4.69 -2.50
CA PRO A 157 3.66 5.48 -3.48
C PRO A 157 4.46 6.62 -2.84
N SER A 158 5.64 6.91 -3.39
CA SER A 158 6.47 8.03 -2.95
C SER A 158 5.74 9.36 -3.04
N GLY A 159 5.84 10.22 -2.02
CA GLY A 159 5.20 11.54 -1.98
C GLY A 159 3.67 11.52 -1.93
N SER A 160 3.03 10.36 -1.67
CA SER A 160 1.56 10.29 -1.58
C SER A 160 1.00 10.97 -0.33
N ILE A 161 1.83 11.22 0.69
CA ILE A 161 1.40 11.74 1.98
C ILE A 161 2.13 13.03 2.30
N VAL A 162 1.39 14.14 2.26
CA VAL A 162 1.89 15.50 2.52
C VAL A 162 1.40 16.09 3.84
N SER A 163 0.40 15.47 4.48
CA SER A 163 -0.20 15.97 5.72
C SER A 163 -0.49 14.84 6.71
N TRP A 164 -0.56 15.20 8.00
CA TRP A 164 -0.93 14.25 9.05
C TRP A 164 -2.34 13.68 8.85
N ASN A 165 -3.28 14.49 8.37
CA ASN A 165 -4.64 14.05 8.13
C ASN A 165 -4.73 13.01 7.01
N GLU A 166 -3.94 13.17 5.94
CA GLU A 166 -3.87 12.20 4.85
C GLU A 166 -3.27 10.87 5.34
N LEU A 167 -2.16 10.92 6.09
CA LEU A 167 -1.55 9.73 6.69
C LEU A 167 -2.53 8.98 7.60
N LYS A 168 -3.23 9.72 8.47
CA LYS A 168 -4.22 9.18 9.38
C LYS A 168 -5.38 8.54 8.61
N LYS A 169 -5.85 9.18 7.55
CA LYS A 169 -6.94 8.66 6.71
C LYS A 169 -6.53 7.34 6.06
N GLN A 170 -5.40 7.28 5.37
CA GLN A 170 -4.95 6.03 4.74
C GLN A 170 -4.69 4.91 5.75
N PHE A 171 -4.12 5.24 6.90
CA PHE A 171 -3.91 4.27 7.99
C PHE A 171 -5.24 3.66 8.47
N LEU A 172 -6.25 4.50 8.70
CA LEU A 172 -7.57 4.05 9.13
C LEU A 172 -8.31 3.29 8.02
N GLU A 173 -8.22 3.71 6.76
CA GLU A 173 -8.83 2.99 5.64
C GLU A 173 -8.23 1.58 5.48
N ASN A 174 -6.92 1.42 5.71
CA ASN A 174 -6.26 0.12 5.62
C ASN A 174 -6.53 -0.80 6.82
N TYR A 175 -6.48 -0.27 8.05
CA TYR A 175 -6.60 -1.09 9.28
C TYR A 175 -7.99 -1.10 9.91
N PHE A 176 -8.86 -0.18 9.51
CA PHE A 176 -10.25 -0.08 9.94
C PHE A 176 -11.18 0.28 8.77
N PRO A 177 -11.30 -0.60 7.76
CA PRO A 177 -12.09 -0.31 6.57
C PRO A 177 -13.57 -0.14 6.90
N ALA A 178 -14.29 0.63 6.07
CA ALA A 178 -15.73 0.88 6.24
C ALA A 178 -16.58 -0.41 6.31
N SER A 179 -16.15 -1.49 5.65
CA SER A 179 -16.77 -2.82 5.75
C SER A 179 -16.78 -3.36 7.18
N ARG A 180 -15.74 -3.08 7.97
CA ARG A 180 -15.66 -3.41 9.39
C ARG A 180 -16.69 -2.61 10.19
N THR A 181 -16.82 -1.32 9.93
CA THR A 181 -17.85 -0.46 10.54
C THR A 181 -19.26 -1.00 10.27
N ILE A 182 -19.56 -1.36 9.03
CA ILE A 182 -20.86 -1.94 8.65
C ILE A 182 -21.11 -3.28 9.36
N THR A 183 -20.07 -4.11 9.50
CA THR A 183 -20.17 -5.39 10.20
C THR A 183 -20.50 -5.17 11.67
N ILE A 184 -19.81 -4.26 12.34
CA ILE A 184 -20.06 -3.92 13.75
C ILE A 184 -21.46 -3.32 13.92
N GLN A 185 -21.94 -2.47 13.01
CA GLN A 185 -23.32 -1.96 13.04
C GLN A 185 -24.36 -3.10 12.98
N LYS A 186 -24.13 -4.10 12.11
CA LYS A 186 -24.98 -5.29 12.02
C LYS A 186 -24.93 -6.12 13.30
N GLU A 187 -23.75 -6.30 13.88
CA GLU A 187 -23.60 -7.02 15.16
C GLU A 187 -24.29 -6.30 16.32
N ILE A 188 -24.21 -4.97 16.39
CA ILE A 188 -24.90 -4.15 17.39
C ILE A 188 -26.42 -4.29 17.25
N SER A 189 -26.96 -4.11 16.04
CA SER A 189 -28.41 -4.21 15.78
C SER A 189 -28.98 -5.62 15.97
N ALA A 190 -28.18 -6.65 15.67
CA ALA A 190 -28.57 -8.04 15.79
C ALA A 190 -28.15 -8.68 17.13
N ILE A 191 -27.64 -7.90 18.09
CA ILE A 191 -27.16 -8.46 19.36
C ILE A 191 -28.32 -9.15 20.10
N ARG A 192 -28.08 -10.35 20.63
CA ARG A 192 -29.02 -11.09 21.45
C ARG A 192 -28.30 -11.63 22.68
N GLN A 193 -29.01 -11.67 23.81
CA GLN A 193 -28.56 -12.34 25.01
C GLN A 193 -28.61 -13.85 24.78
N PHE A 194 -27.50 -14.54 25.05
CA PHE A 194 -27.41 -15.98 24.87
C PHE A 194 -28.14 -16.73 25.99
N PHE A 195 -28.51 -17.99 25.71
CA PHE A 195 -29.12 -18.84 26.73
C PHE A 195 -28.16 -19.08 27.89
N GLY A 196 -28.60 -18.77 29.12
CA GLY A 196 -27.78 -18.89 30.34
C GLY A 196 -26.82 -17.73 30.58
N GLU A 197 -26.73 -16.75 29.68
CA GLU A 197 -25.86 -15.58 29.84
C GLU A 197 -26.42 -14.61 30.89
N SER A 198 -25.56 -14.12 31.78
CA SER A 198 -25.93 -13.10 32.75
C SER A 198 -26.16 -11.74 32.07
N PHE A 199 -26.82 -10.82 32.79
CA PHE A 199 -27.04 -9.47 32.25
C PHE A 199 -25.70 -8.72 32.11
N TYR A 200 -24.77 -8.93 33.05
CA TYR A 200 -23.47 -8.29 33.07
C TYR A 200 -22.58 -8.74 31.90
N GLU A 201 -22.60 -10.02 31.56
CA GLU A 201 -21.88 -10.56 30.39
C GLU A 201 -22.45 -9.99 29.09
N TYR A 202 -23.78 -10.01 28.94
CA TYR A 202 -24.46 -9.42 27.79
C TYR A 202 -24.14 -7.92 27.62
N TRP A 203 -24.25 -7.16 28.72
CA TRP A 203 -23.88 -5.74 28.75
C TRP A 203 -22.41 -5.53 28.40
N GLY A 204 -21.52 -6.39 28.89
CA GLY A 204 -20.11 -6.38 28.55
C GLY A 204 -19.87 -6.54 27.05
N ARG A 205 -20.52 -7.51 26.41
CA ARG A 205 -20.43 -7.72 24.96
C ARG A 205 -20.99 -6.53 24.17
N PHE A 206 -22.14 -6.00 24.59
CA PHE A 206 -22.73 -4.83 23.93
C PHE A 206 -21.80 -3.62 23.98
N LYS A 207 -21.27 -3.30 25.17
CA LYS A 207 -20.29 -2.20 25.32
C LYS A 207 -19.05 -2.44 24.49
N HIS A 208 -18.52 -3.66 24.47
CA HIS A 208 -17.35 -3.99 23.68
C HIS A 208 -17.60 -3.75 22.17
N LEU A 209 -18.77 -4.10 21.65
CA LEU A 209 -19.14 -3.82 20.26
C LEU A 209 -19.22 -2.32 19.95
N VAL A 210 -19.84 -1.55 20.84
CA VAL A 210 -19.96 -0.08 20.71
C VAL A 210 -18.59 0.59 20.78
N GLU A 211 -17.75 0.19 21.74
CA GLU A 211 -16.39 0.73 21.93
C GLU A 211 -15.45 0.36 20.79
N SER A 212 -15.65 -0.79 20.14
CA SER A 212 -14.85 -1.25 19.00
C SER A 212 -15.02 -0.40 17.74
N CYS A 213 -16.07 0.42 17.67
CA CYS A 213 -16.30 1.32 16.54
C CYS A 213 -16.89 2.67 17.01
N PRO A 214 -16.07 3.60 17.53
CA PRO A 214 -16.57 4.89 18.07
C PRO A 214 -17.34 5.75 17.06
N HIS A 215 -17.14 5.51 15.76
CA HIS A 215 -17.81 6.18 14.65
C HIS A 215 -18.86 5.26 14.00
N HIS A 216 -19.55 4.43 14.78
CA HIS A 216 -20.60 3.54 14.29
C HIS A 216 -21.81 4.29 13.71
N GLN A 217 -21.96 5.61 13.91
CA GLN A 217 -23.04 6.47 13.38
C GLN A 217 -24.47 6.06 13.82
N ILE A 218 -24.60 5.03 14.67
CA ILE A 218 -25.85 4.66 15.32
C ILE A 218 -26.17 5.69 16.41
N PRO A 219 -27.32 6.38 16.37
CA PRO A 219 -27.72 7.31 17.41
C PRO A 219 -28.05 6.60 18.72
N ASP A 220 -27.81 7.28 19.85
CA ASP A 220 -27.93 6.70 21.19
C ASP A 220 -29.29 6.03 21.47
N HIS A 221 -30.38 6.60 20.97
CA HIS A 221 -31.72 6.02 21.14
C HIS A 221 -31.85 4.63 20.47
N LEU A 222 -31.21 4.43 19.31
CA LEU A 222 -31.19 3.13 18.64
C LEU A 222 -30.27 2.13 19.36
N LEU A 223 -29.14 2.59 19.92
CA LEU A 223 -28.30 1.73 20.76
C LEU A 223 -29.10 1.16 21.95
N ILE A 224 -29.83 2.03 22.64
CA ILE A 224 -30.70 1.65 23.76
C ILE A 224 -31.79 0.68 23.30
N GLN A 225 -32.45 0.99 22.17
CA GLN A 225 -33.48 0.13 21.60
C GLN A 225 -32.95 -1.28 21.28
N TYR A 226 -31.85 -1.39 20.52
CA TYR A 226 -31.24 -2.67 20.17
C TYR A 226 -30.79 -3.46 21.39
N PHE A 227 -30.24 -2.77 22.40
CA PHE A 227 -29.86 -3.39 23.65
C PHE A 227 -31.05 -4.06 24.36
N TYR A 228 -32.18 -3.35 24.49
CA TYR A 228 -33.38 -3.90 25.14
C TYR A 228 -34.07 -4.97 24.31
N GLU A 229 -34.18 -4.78 22.99
CA GLU A 229 -34.75 -5.79 22.09
C GLU A 229 -34.01 -7.12 22.18
N GLY A 230 -32.68 -7.07 22.36
CA GLY A 230 -31.83 -8.25 22.46
C GLY A 230 -31.84 -8.99 23.80
N LEU A 231 -32.41 -8.41 24.87
CA LEU A 231 -32.54 -9.10 26.15
C LEU A 231 -33.53 -10.28 26.05
N SER A 232 -33.24 -11.37 26.77
CA SER A 232 -34.17 -12.49 26.88
C SER A 232 -35.42 -12.09 27.68
N ASP A 233 -36.59 -12.60 27.30
CA ASP A 233 -37.90 -12.19 27.87
C ASP A 233 -37.99 -12.34 29.39
N LYS A 234 -37.22 -13.27 29.99
CA LYS A 234 -37.11 -13.46 31.45
C LYS A 234 -36.60 -12.23 32.21
N LYS A 235 -36.02 -11.24 31.54
CA LYS A 235 -35.50 -10.00 32.13
C LYS A 235 -36.15 -8.73 31.60
N LYS A 236 -37.07 -8.83 30.62
CA LYS A 236 -37.85 -7.70 30.11
C LYS A 236 -39.02 -7.34 31.04
N LEU A 237 -39.54 -8.33 31.77
CA LEU A 237 -40.44 -8.10 32.88
C LEU A 237 -39.62 -8.07 34.17
N GLY A 238 -39.54 -6.90 34.80
CA GLY A 238 -39.44 -6.81 36.25
C GLY A 238 -40.70 -7.43 36.86
N GLY A 239 -40.76 -8.76 36.88
CA GLY A 239 -41.67 -9.52 37.71
C GLY A 239 -41.10 -9.51 39.12
N CYS A 240 -41.72 -8.75 40.01
CA CYS A 240 -41.59 -8.95 41.44
C CYS A 240 -41.96 -10.41 41.74
N ASP A 241 -41.05 -11.14 42.38
CA ASP A 241 -41.37 -12.21 43.31
C ASP A 241 -40.74 -11.84 44.66
#